data_AF-A0A8T1UFD2-F1
#
_entry.id   AF-A0A8T1UFD2-F1
#
_cell.length_a   1.000
_cell.length_b   1.000
_cell.length_c   1.000
_cell.angle_alpha   90.00
_cell.angle_beta   90.00
_cell.angle_gamma   90.00
#
_symmetry.space_group_name_H-M   'P 1'
#
loop_
_entity.id
_entity.type
_entity.pdbx_description
1 polymer ?
#
loop_
_entity_poly.entity_id
_entity_poly.type
_entity_poly.pdbx_seq_one_letter_code
_entity_poly.pdbx_strand_id
1 'polypeptide(L)'
;MRLHFLAGLTLIVVSIVHATGSDVPLPSASSSEGFRIASDATITSTRLLRSNSAGDASDDTRAGLSVPATEKLKSWFTSSEVTPEKLQSWLNKGKSVNTVFTRMHLKKAGHWTLQAPQFSTWLQYVDNLNARTSPKSTSAISTLTRQFGADELYGMIESAKFIPEIKNLATRLETDQVQYWATIRKDPDEVFRLFRLDEARDNILNNPLLSTWVSYMNTIITDNPSKLSTLISTLETRFNDRPLLQILEKAKKFPSMESAAVKLQTEKMQTIFASKISPKEAFHLLGLDTIGDSVLSSTVLKEWKD
;
A
#
# COMPACT_ATOMS: atom_id res chain seq x y z
N MET A 1 -4.60 13.61 40.65
CA MET A 1 -4.46 14.83 39.83
C MET A 1 -4.02 14.38 38.44
N ARG A 2 -4.97 14.27 37.50
CA ARG A 2 -4.71 13.82 36.13
C ARG A 2 -4.63 15.07 35.24
N LEU A 3 -3.50 15.26 34.56
CA LEU A 3 -3.36 16.31 33.56
C LEU A 3 -3.41 15.66 32.17
N HIS A 4 -4.42 16.03 31.41
CA HIS A 4 -4.61 15.69 30.00
C HIS A 4 -3.65 16.52 29.14
N PHE A 5 -3.09 15.93 28.09
CA PHE A 5 -2.61 16.69 26.94
C PHE A 5 -3.30 16.20 25.67
N LEU A 6 -4.06 17.14 25.08
CA LEU A 6 -4.74 17.07 23.80
C LEU A 6 -3.72 16.87 22.67
N ALA A 7 -4.00 15.91 21.77
CA ALA A 7 -3.43 15.92 20.43
C ALA A 7 -4.35 16.75 19.53
N GLY A 8 -3.84 17.90 19.06
CA GLY A 8 -4.48 18.70 18.01
C GLY A 8 -4.32 18.01 16.65
N LEU A 9 -5.45 17.69 16.01
CA LEU A 9 -5.53 17.20 14.65
C LEU A 9 -5.69 18.42 13.72
N THR A 10 -4.65 18.81 12.98
CA THR A 10 -4.78 19.77 11.89
C THR A 10 -5.16 19.05 10.61
N LEU A 11 -6.30 19.47 10.05
CA LEU A 11 -6.89 19.00 8.80
C LEU A 11 -6.27 19.83 7.66
N ILE A 12 -5.52 19.19 6.74
CA ILE A 12 -5.13 19.83 5.47
C ILE A 12 -6.04 19.29 4.38
N VAL A 13 -6.94 20.15 3.90
CA VAL A 13 -7.71 19.97 2.67
C VAL A 13 -6.85 20.49 1.53
N VAL A 14 -6.44 19.62 0.60
CA VAL A 14 -5.85 20.05 -0.68
C VAL A 14 -6.93 19.93 -1.74
N SER A 15 -7.44 21.08 -2.17
CA SER A 15 -8.30 21.21 -3.35
C SER A 15 -7.43 21.09 -4.61
N ILE A 16 -7.79 20.17 -5.51
CA ILE A 16 -7.18 20.06 -6.84
C ILE A 16 -7.83 21.11 -7.76
N VAL A 17 -7.04 22.11 -8.16
CA VAL A 17 -7.36 23.01 -9.28
C VAL A 17 -6.90 22.33 -10.57
N HIS A 18 -7.84 22.09 -11.50
CA HIS A 18 -7.52 21.66 -12.86
C HIS A 18 -6.95 22.84 -13.65
N ALA A 19 -5.70 22.72 -14.08
CA ALA A 19 -5.12 23.58 -15.11
C ALA A 19 -5.47 22.99 -16.48
N THR A 20 -6.23 23.74 -17.30
CA THR A 20 -6.35 23.51 -18.74
C THR A 20 -5.40 24.47 -19.43
N GLY A 21 -4.45 23.93 -20.18
CA GLY A 21 -3.59 24.71 -21.06
C GLY A 21 -4.17 24.76 -22.47
N SER A 22 -4.00 25.89 -23.16
CA SER A 22 -3.60 25.95 -24.57
C SER A 22 -3.47 27.41 -25.01
N ASP A 23 -2.23 27.87 -25.21
CA ASP A 23 -1.93 29.04 -26.03
C ASP A 23 -1.20 28.55 -27.29
N VAL A 24 -1.82 28.76 -28.44
CA VAL A 24 -1.18 28.68 -29.76
C VAL A 24 -1.43 30.03 -30.45
N PRO A 25 -0.41 30.71 -31.01
CA PRO A 25 -0.59 31.98 -31.68
C PRO A 25 -0.91 31.81 -33.17
N LEU A 26 -1.89 32.59 -33.65
CA LEU A 26 -2.14 32.90 -35.06
C LEU A 26 -1.10 33.91 -35.59
N PRO A 27 -0.91 33.95 -36.93
CA PRO A 27 -1.40 35.15 -37.63
C PRO A 27 -2.01 34.93 -39.04
N SER A 28 -3.09 35.69 -39.26
CA SER A 28 -3.51 36.48 -40.44
C SER A 28 -3.69 35.92 -41.87
N ALA A 29 -4.96 36.02 -42.30
CA ALA A 29 -5.51 36.69 -43.50
C ALA A 29 -5.29 36.16 -44.93
N SER A 30 -6.38 35.83 -45.64
CA SER A 30 -6.95 36.63 -46.76
C SER A 30 -7.91 35.81 -47.66
N SER A 31 -9.07 36.40 -47.99
CA SER A 31 -9.90 36.30 -49.24
C SER A 31 -10.27 34.92 -49.84
N SER A 32 -11.42 34.66 -50.45
CA SER A 32 -12.67 35.37 -50.75
C SER A 32 -13.63 34.36 -51.41
N GLU A 33 -14.94 34.68 -51.40
CA GLU A 33 -15.99 34.26 -52.35
C GLU A 33 -16.59 32.84 -52.29
N GLY A 34 -17.92 32.80 -52.45
CA GLY A 34 -18.62 31.60 -52.96
C GLY A 34 -19.92 31.17 -52.25
N PHE A 35 -20.88 32.09 -52.08
CA PHE A 35 -22.30 31.90 -52.45
C PHE A 35 -23.11 30.62 -52.07
N ARG A 36 -24.09 30.82 -51.15
CA ARG A 36 -25.53 30.41 -51.10
C ARG A 36 -25.92 28.94 -51.46
N ILE A 37 -26.90 28.26 -50.84
CA ILE A 37 -28.31 28.59 -50.53
C ILE A 37 -28.83 27.61 -49.46
N ALA A 38 -29.74 28.09 -48.62
CA ALA A 38 -30.57 27.33 -47.69
C ALA A 38 -31.75 26.62 -48.40
N SER A 39 -32.18 25.47 -47.87
CA SER A 39 -33.60 25.16 -47.85
C SER A 39 -33.93 24.14 -46.76
N ASP A 40 -34.74 24.63 -45.85
CA ASP A 40 -35.56 23.95 -44.86
C ASP A 40 -36.59 23.03 -45.55
N ALA A 41 -36.84 21.84 -44.98
CA ALA A 41 -38.12 21.12 -45.12
C ALA A 41 -38.12 19.83 -44.29
N THR A 42 -38.94 19.86 -43.25
CA THR A 42 -39.44 18.75 -42.44
C THR A 42 -40.37 17.86 -43.28
N ILE A 43 -40.13 16.54 -43.37
CA ILE A 43 -41.20 15.55 -43.63
C ILE A 43 -40.93 14.24 -42.86
N THR A 44 -41.85 13.96 -41.95
CA THR A 44 -42.09 12.66 -41.30
C THR A 44 -42.70 11.67 -42.31
N SER A 45 -42.16 10.45 -42.42
CA SER A 45 -42.97 9.23 -42.52
C SER A 45 -42.16 7.93 -42.44
N THR A 46 -42.66 7.09 -41.56
CA THR A 46 -42.43 5.67 -41.31
C THR A 46 -42.50 4.79 -42.57
N ARG A 47 -41.49 3.92 -42.79
CA ARG A 47 -41.73 2.57 -43.33
C ARG A 47 -40.57 1.61 -43.11
N LEU A 48 -40.94 0.43 -42.62
CA LEU A 48 -40.11 -0.71 -42.22
C LEU A 48 -39.44 -1.41 -43.42
N LEU A 49 -38.14 -1.69 -43.29
CA LEU A 49 -37.48 -2.80 -43.98
C LEU A 49 -36.58 -3.54 -42.98
N ARG A 50 -36.93 -4.81 -42.69
CA ARG A 50 -36.00 -5.77 -42.10
C ARG A 50 -35.05 -6.22 -43.21
N SER A 51 -33.75 -6.03 -42.97
CA SER A 51 -32.68 -6.76 -43.63
C SER A 51 -31.74 -7.23 -42.52
N ASN A 52 -31.81 -8.52 -42.20
CA ASN A 52 -30.82 -9.19 -41.39
C ASN A 52 -29.55 -9.37 -42.22
N SER A 53 -28.42 -8.86 -41.74
CA SER A 53 -27.10 -9.37 -42.07
C SER A 53 -26.37 -9.57 -40.74
N ALA A 54 -26.19 -10.84 -40.40
CA ALA A 54 -25.59 -11.30 -39.16
C ALA A 54 -24.12 -10.91 -39.06
N GLY A 55 -23.77 -10.40 -37.88
CA GLY A 55 -22.42 -10.39 -37.32
C GLY A 55 -22.58 -10.68 -35.82
N ASP A 56 -22.75 -11.96 -35.50
CA ASP A 56 -22.60 -12.57 -34.17
C ASP A 56 -21.24 -12.17 -33.55
N ALA A 57 -21.00 -12.02 -32.26
CA ALA A 57 -21.61 -12.43 -30.99
C ALA A 57 -20.99 -11.54 -29.88
N SER A 58 -21.48 -11.32 -28.67
CA SER A 58 -22.60 -11.81 -27.87
C SER A 58 -22.85 -10.70 -26.82
N ASP A 59 -23.98 -10.02 -26.93
CA ASP A 59 -24.57 -9.21 -25.88
C ASP A 59 -25.78 -9.99 -25.37
N ASP A 60 -25.58 -10.75 -24.29
CA ASP A 60 -26.68 -11.36 -23.55
C ASP A 60 -27.30 -10.33 -22.59
N THR A 61 -27.95 -9.30 -23.15
CA THR A 61 -29.03 -8.59 -22.46
C THR A 61 -30.36 -9.30 -22.72
N ARG A 62 -30.49 -10.52 -22.17
CA ARG A 62 -31.79 -11.15 -21.93
C ARG A 62 -32.27 -10.71 -20.56
N ALA A 63 -33.49 -10.17 -20.51
CA ALA A 63 -34.18 -9.67 -19.33
C ALA A 63 -33.89 -10.48 -18.05
N GLY A 64 -33.12 -9.89 -17.14
CA GLY A 64 -32.87 -10.39 -15.80
C GLY A 64 -32.60 -9.19 -14.90
N LEU A 65 -33.43 -9.02 -13.87
CA LEU A 65 -33.34 -7.92 -12.91
C LEU A 65 -31.89 -7.66 -12.49
N SER A 66 -31.38 -6.46 -12.77
CA SER A 66 -30.11 -5.99 -12.24
C SER A 66 -30.23 -5.89 -10.72
N VAL A 67 -29.85 -6.96 -10.02
CA VAL A 67 -29.86 -7.02 -8.57
C VAL A 67 -28.97 -5.88 -8.04
N PRO A 68 -29.50 -4.97 -7.20
CA PRO A 68 -28.72 -3.88 -6.62
C PRO A 68 -27.45 -4.42 -5.95
N ALA A 69 -26.35 -3.67 -6.00
CA ALA A 69 -25.09 -4.05 -5.35
C ALA A 69 -25.29 -4.42 -3.86
N THR A 70 -26.24 -3.77 -3.19
CA THR A 70 -26.66 -4.04 -1.81
C THR A 70 -27.37 -5.39 -1.61
N GLU A 71 -28.17 -5.85 -2.58
CA GLU A 71 -28.82 -7.17 -2.56
C GLU A 71 -27.83 -8.29 -2.93
N LYS A 72 -26.88 -8.03 -3.84
CA LYS A 72 -25.74 -8.94 -4.08
C LYS A 72 -24.88 -9.11 -2.82
N LEU A 73 -24.59 -8.00 -2.11
CA LEU A 73 -23.87 -8.03 -0.84
C LEU A 73 -24.62 -8.86 0.21
N LYS A 74 -25.94 -8.67 0.40
CA LYS A 74 -26.74 -9.51 1.30
C LYS A 74 -26.58 -11.00 0.99
N SER A 75 -26.66 -11.40 -0.27
CA SER A 75 -26.51 -12.81 -0.68
C SER A 75 -25.14 -13.42 -0.32
N TRP A 76 -24.07 -12.62 -0.27
CA TRP A 76 -22.73 -13.07 0.13
C TRP A 76 -22.58 -13.21 1.65
N PHE A 77 -23.35 -12.44 2.43
CA PHE A 77 -23.36 -12.50 3.89
C PHE A 77 -24.44 -13.45 4.45
N THR A 78 -25.41 -13.86 3.62
CA THR A 78 -26.43 -14.86 3.95
C THR A 78 -26.01 -16.26 3.50
N SER A 79 -25.06 -16.92 4.17
CA SER A 79 -24.97 -18.40 4.07
C SER A 79 -24.20 -19.08 5.20
N SER A 80 -24.86 -20.11 5.74
CA SER A 80 -24.55 -20.99 6.87
C SER A 80 -24.41 -20.28 8.21
N GLU A 81 -25.49 -20.28 9.00
CA GLU A 81 -25.45 -20.02 10.45
C GLU A 81 -24.41 -20.93 11.10
N VAL A 82 -23.21 -20.39 11.29
CA VAL A 82 -22.19 -21.01 12.12
C VAL A 82 -22.61 -20.67 13.54
N THR A 83 -23.34 -21.59 14.16
CA THR A 83 -23.80 -21.39 15.54
C THR A 83 -22.62 -21.45 16.50
N PRO A 84 -22.70 -20.79 17.68
CA PRO A 84 -21.67 -20.86 18.70
C PRO A 84 -21.30 -22.31 19.09
N GLU A 85 -22.26 -23.23 19.13
CA GLU A 85 -22.04 -24.64 19.46
C GLU A 85 -21.19 -25.34 18.40
N LYS A 86 -21.41 -25.00 17.12
CA LYS A 86 -20.62 -25.54 16.01
C LYS A 86 -19.18 -25.04 16.06
N LEU A 87 -18.98 -23.76 16.40
CA LEU A 87 -17.67 -23.16 16.58
C LEU A 87 -16.92 -23.80 17.75
N GLN A 88 -17.61 -24.01 18.88
CA GLN A 88 -17.06 -24.69 20.05
C GLN A 88 -16.70 -26.15 19.74
N SER A 89 -17.53 -26.86 18.97
CA SER A 89 -17.23 -28.22 18.51
C SER A 89 -15.97 -28.26 17.65
N TRP A 90 -15.78 -27.28 16.75
CA TRP A 90 -14.57 -27.17 15.93
C TRP A 90 -13.34 -26.87 16.78
N LEU A 91 -13.47 -26.01 17.78
CA LEU A 91 -12.40 -25.63 18.71
C LEU A 91 -11.96 -26.83 19.55
N ASN A 92 -12.91 -27.59 20.10
CA ASN A 92 -12.64 -28.81 20.87
C ASN A 92 -11.99 -29.90 20.02
N LYS A 93 -12.31 -29.94 18.72
CA LYS A 93 -11.69 -30.86 17.75
C LYS A 93 -10.36 -30.33 17.18
N GLY A 94 -9.88 -29.18 17.65
CA GLY A 94 -8.63 -28.57 17.18
C GLY A 94 -8.59 -28.31 15.69
N LYS A 95 -9.74 -27.96 15.06
CA LYS A 95 -9.76 -27.74 13.61
C LYS A 95 -8.88 -26.57 13.22
N SER A 96 -8.11 -26.74 12.14
CA SER A 96 -7.22 -25.67 11.69
C SER A 96 -7.99 -24.41 11.30
N VAL A 97 -7.37 -23.26 11.55
CA VAL A 97 -7.88 -21.92 11.24
C VAL A 97 -8.31 -21.82 9.77
N ASN A 98 -7.52 -22.37 8.84
CA ASN A 98 -7.85 -22.42 7.42
C ASN A 98 -9.10 -23.27 7.11
N THR A 99 -9.27 -24.40 7.79
CA THR A 99 -10.45 -25.26 7.61
C THR A 99 -11.71 -24.52 8.04
N VAL A 100 -11.65 -23.81 9.17
CA VAL A 100 -12.78 -23.02 9.66
C VAL A 100 -13.06 -21.85 8.70
N PHE A 101 -12.04 -21.12 8.25
CA PHE A 101 -12.20 -20.05 7.25
C PHE A 101 -12.97 -20.52 6.00
N THR A 102 -12.59 -21.68 5.49
CA THR A 102 -13.21 -22.28 4.29
C THR A 102 -14.66 -22.70 4.55
N ARG A 103 -14.94 -23.29 5.71
CA ARG A 103 -16.29 -23.74 6.11
C ARG A 103 -17.24 -22.58 6.41
N MET A 104 -16.72 -21.43 6.81
CA MET A 104 -17.47 -20.18 6.96
C MET A 104 -17.65 -19.45 5.63
N HIS A 105 -17.13 -20.02 4.52
CA HIS A 105 -17.23 -19.47 3.17
C HIS A 105 -16.74 -18.03 3.02
N LEU A 106 -15.81 -17.59 3.89
CA LEU A 106 -15.37 -16.20 3.97
C LEU A 106 -14.75 -15.70 2.66
N LYS A 107 -14.05 -16.56 1.92
CA LYS A 107 -13.49 -16.21 0.60
C LYS A 107 -14.54 -15.75 -0.43
N LYS A 108 -15.81 -16.18 -0.30
CA LYS A 108 -16.87 -15.78 -1.24
C LYS A 108 -17.15 -14.27 -1.21
N ALA A 109 -16.83 -13.60 -0.11
CA ALA A 109 -16.97 -12.15 0.00
C ALA A 109 -15.88 -11.38 -0.79
N GLY A 110 -14.83 -12.06 -1.26
CA GLY A 110 -13.75 -11.43 -2.03
C GLY A 110 -13.08 -10.29 -1.24
N HIS A 111 -12.92 -9.13 -1.85
CA HIS A 111 -12.35 -7.95 -1.21
C HIS A 111 -13.19 -7.39 -0.04
N TRP A 112 -14.47 -7.79 0.09
CA TRP A 112 -15.34 -7.42 1.21
C TRP A 112 -15.21 -8.35 2.43
N THR A 113 -14.27 -9.29 2.41
CA THR A 113 -14.12 -10.29 3.48
C THR A 113 -13.88 -9.67 4.84
N LEU A 114 -13.09 -8.59 4.94
CA LEU A 114 -12.76 -7.95 6.21
C LEU A 114 -13.96 -7.22 6.86
N GLN A 115 -14.93 -6.82 6.03
CA GLN A 115 -16.18 -6.18 6.42
C GLN A 115 -17.27 -7.21 6.80
N ALA A 116 -17.08 -8.49 6.45
CA ALA A 116 -18.06 -9.53 6.72
C ALA A 116 -18.23 -9.72 8.24
N PRO A 117 -19.45 -9.72 8.79
CA PRO A 117 -19.66 -9.97 10.23
C PRO A 117 -19.04 -11.30 10.70
N GLN A 118 -19.12 -12.32 9.84
CA GLN A 118 -18.56 -13.65 10.06
C GLN A 118 -17.02 -13.65 10.18
N PHE A 119 -16.33 -12.65 9.63
CA PHE A 119 -14.88 -12.54 9.71
C PHE A 119 -14.42 -12.27 11.14
N SER A 120 -15.14 -11.42 11.89
CA SER A 120 -14.86 -11.19 13.31
C SER A 120 -15.04 -12.47 14.14
N THR A 121 -16.09 -13.25 13.86
CA THR A 121 -16.30 -14.56 14.50
C THR A 121 -15.16 -15.54 14.21
N TRP A 122 -14.65 -15.55 12.97
CA TRP A 122 -13.49 -16.36 12.62
C TRP A 122 -12.21 -15.89 13.32
N LEU A 123 -11.96 -14.58 13.43
CA LEU A 123 -10.80 -14.08 14.18
C LEU A 123 -10.86 -14.48 15.66
N GLN A 124 -12.02 -14.36 16.30
CA GLN A 124 -12.20 -14.84 17.68
C GLN A 124 -11.93 -16.35 17.81
N TYR A 125 -12.29 -17.14 16.80
CA TYR A 125 -11.92 -18.55 16.77
C TYR A 125 -10.40 -18.76 16.73
N VAL A 126 -9.67 -17.97 15.94
CA VAL A 126 -8.20 -18.03 15.89
C VAL A 126 -7.61 -17.72 17.26
N ASP A 127 -8.06 -16.64 17.91
CA ASP A 127 -7.59 -16.24 19.23
C ASP A 127 -7.84 -17.34 20.28
N ASN A 128 -9.06 -17.90 20.28
CA ASN A 128 -9.44 -18.97 21.19
C ASN A 128 -8.65 -20.27 20.94
N LEU A 129 -8.31 -20.58 19.69
CA LEU A 129 -7.49 -21.74 19.35
C LEU A 129 -6.05 -21.52 19.84
N ASN A 130 -5.48 -20.35 19.56
CA ASN A 130 -4.11 -20.00 19.98
C ASN A 130 -3.95 -20.01 21.50
N ALA A 131 -4.96 -19.55 22.25
CA ALA A 131 -4.97 -19.61 23.71
C ALA A 131 -4.92 -21.05 24.27
N ARG A 132 -5.38 -22.05 23.49
CA ARG A 132 -5.37 -23.48 23.87
C ARG A 132 -4.10 -24.20 23.43
N THR A 133 -3.48 -23.79 22.33
CA THR A 133 -2.32 -24.46 21.74
C THR A 133 -1.03 -23.68 22.01
N SER A 134 -0.34 -23.99 23.11
CA SER A 134 1.05 -23.56 23.33
C SER A 134 2.04 -24.59 22.74
N PRO A 135 3.15 -24.21 22.05
CA PRO A 135 3.66 -22.86 21.76
C PRO A 135 3.47 -22.40 20.30
N LYS A 136 2.80 -23.17 19.44
CA LYS A 136 2.64 -22.88 18.00
C LYS A 136 1.38 -22.05 17.75
N SER A 137 1.44 -20.75 18.08
CA SER A 137 0.36 -19.81 17.73
C SER A 137 0.15 -19.77 16.22
N THR A 138 -1.06 -20.06 15.78
CA THR A 138 -1.46 -19.97 14.37
C THR A 138 -1.73 -18.51 14.01
N SER A 139 -0.97 -17.96 13.07
CA SER A 139 -1.22 -16.60 12.57
C SER A 139 -2.47 -16.57 11.67
N ALA A 140 -3.46 -15.74 12.00
CA ALA A 140 -4.60 -15.47 11.12
C ALA A 140 -4.13 -14.97 9.74
N ILE A 141 -3.11 -14.11 9.73
CA ILE A 141 -2.49 -13.57 8.51
C ILE A 141 -1.95 -14.69 7.62
N SER A 142 -1.36 -15.76 8.18
CA SER A 142 -0.89 -16.88 7.36
C SER A 142 -2.01 -17.52 6.53
N THR A 143 -3.20 -17.66 7.13
CA THR A 143 -4.37 -18.18 6.43
C THR A 143 -4.88 -17.18 5.41
N LEU A 144 -4.98 -15.89 5.76
CA LEU A 144 -5.42 -14.87 4.82
C LEU A 144 -4.47 -14.74 3.63
N THR A 145 -3.16 -14.76 3.87
CA THR A 145 -2.13 -14.72 2.83
C THR A 145 -2.25 -15.93 1.92
N ARG A 146 -2.55 -17.11 2.45
CA ARG A 146 -2.80 -18.32 1.64
C ARG A 146 -4.07 -18.21 0.79
N GLN A 147 -5.10 -17.51 1.28
CA GLN A 147 -6.40 -17.44 0.63
C GLN A 147 -6.47 -16.35 -0.45
N PHE A 148 -5.80 -15.22 -0.23
CA PHE A 148 -5.83 -14.04 -1.11
C PHE A 148 -4.49 -13.76 -1.81
N GLY A 149 -3.36 -14.21 -1.24
CA GLY A 149 -2.03 -13.76 -1.65
C GLY A 149 -1.56 -12.56 -0.81
N ALA A 150 -0.25 -12.29 -0.82
CA ALA A 150 0.33 -11.24 0.01
C ALA A 150 -0.06 -9.83 -0.47
N ASP A 151 0.02 -9.57 -1.77
CA ASP A 151 -0.30 -8.27 -2.37
C ASP A 151 -1.78 -7.93 -2.24
N GLU A 152 -2.67 -8.86 -2.62
CA GLU A 152 -4.12 -8.66 -2.51
C GLU A 152 -4.55 -8.46 -1.05
N LEU A 153 -4.02 -9.25 -0.12
CA LEU A 153 -4.33 -9.09 1.30
C LEU A 153 -3.86 -7.72 1.83
N TYR A 154 -2.64 -7.29 1.48
CA TYR A 154 -2.15 -5.97 1.91
C TYR A 154 -3.05 -4.86 1.36
N GLY A 155 -3.43 -4.91 0.09
CA GLY A 155 -4.36 -3.96 -0.52
C GLY A 155 -5.76 -3.95 0.13
N MET A 156 -6.27 -5.12 0.53
CA MET A 156 -7.53 -5.23 1.28
C MET A 156 -7.43 -4.55 2.65
N ILE A 157 -6.33 -4.77 3.38
CA ILE A 157 -6.09 -4.16 4.70
C ILE A 157 -5.92 -2.64 4.58
N GLU A 158 -5.15 -2.17 3.62
CA GLU A 158 -4.96 -0.73 3.37
C GLU A 158 -6.28 -0.04 3.02
N SER A 159 -7.09 -0.64 2.15
CA SER A 159 -8.41 -0.11 1.82
C SER A 159 -9.34 -0.07 3.04
N ALA A 160 -9.28 -1.09 3.90
CA ALA A 160 -10.09 -1.16 5.10
C ALA A 160 -9.74 -0.10 6.15
N LYS A 161 -8.52 0.45 6.16
CA LYS A 161 -8.12 1.56 7.06
C LYS A 161 -8.88 2.86 6.79
N PHE A 162 -9.48 3.01 5.60
CA PHE A 162 -10.31 4.16 5.23
C PHE A 162 -11.79 4.00 5.61
N ILE A 163 -12.20 2.83 6.11
CA ILE A 163 -13.58 2.57 6.56
C ILE A 163 -13.64 2.79 8.08
N PRO A 164 -14.31 3.85 8.58
CA PRO A 164 -14.29 4.22 9.99
C PRO A 164 -14.64 3.05 10.94
N GLU A 165 -15.62 2.23 10.58
CA GLU A 165 -16.15 1.14 11.39
C GLU A 165 -15.14 0.01 11.62
N ILE A 166 -14.23 -0.23 10.66
CA ILE A 166 -13.26 -1.33 10.73
C ILE A 166 -11.80 -0.87 10.73
N LYS A 167 -11.55 0.44 10.74
CA LYS A 167 -10.19 1.03 10.75
C LYS A 167 -9.29 0.42 11.82
N ASN A 168 -9.78 0.28 13.05
CA ASN A 168 -9.00 -0.28 14.15
C ASN A 168 -8.63 -1.75 13.92
N LEU A 169 -9.56 -2.53 13.35
CA LEU A 169 -9.31 -3.92 12.99
C LEU A 169 -8.26 -3.98 11.88
N ALA A 170 -8.36 -3.13 10.86
CA ALA A 170 -7.42 -3.08 9.75
C ALA A 170 -5.99 -2.69 10.22
N THR A 171 -5.85 -1.69 11.08
CA THR A 171 -4.55 -1.32 11.68
C THR A 171 -3.93 -2.46 12.49
N ARG A 172 -4.76 -3.23 13.22
CA ARG A 172 -4.28 -4.42 13.93
C ARG A 172 -3.82 -5.49 12.94
N LEU A 173 -4.59 -5.75 11.89
CA LEU A 173 -4.23 -6.74 10.86
C LEU A 173 -2.96 -6.36 10.11
N GLU A 174 -2.73 -5.08 9.81
CA GLU A 174 -1.47 -4.59 9.23
C GLU A 174 -0.28 -4.88 10.18
N THR A 175 -0.44 -4.60 11.48
CA THR A 175 0.58 -4.90 12.49
C THR A 175 0.89 -6.40 12.55
N ASP A 176 -0.16 -7.23 12.64
CA ASP A 176 -0.03 -8.69 12.62
C ASP A 176 0.63 -9.17 11.32
N GLN A 177 0.37 -8.49 10.21
CA GLN A 177 0.91 -8.84 8.90
C GLN A 177 2.40 -8.58 8.81
N VAL A 178 2.86 -7.42 9.27
CA VAL A 178 4.29 -7.09 9.34
C VAL A 178 5.04 -8.04 10.28
N GLN A 179 4.45 -8.38 11.43
CA GLN A 179 5.03 -9.36 12.36
C GLN A 179 5.09 -10.77 11.76
N TYR A 180 4.05 -11.18 11.04
CA TYR A 180 4.04 -12.46 10.34
C TYR A 180 5.14 -12.52 9.27
N TRP A 181 5.31 -11.46 8.47
CA TRP A 181 6.40 -11.36 7.50
C TRP A 181 7.76 -11.47 8.14
N ALA A 182 7.98 -10.82 9.29
CA ALA A 182 9.24 -10.91 10.03
C ALA A 182 9.50 -12.34 10.51
N THR A 183 8.47 -13.01 11.05
CA THR A 183 8.55 -14.40 11.54
C THR A 183 8.95 -15.38 10.45
N ILE A 184 8.41 -15.22 9.24
CA ILE A 184 8.78 -16.07 8.09
C ILE A 184 10.02 -15.56 7.36
N ARG A 185 10.64 -14.48 7.84
CA ARG A 185 11.77 -13.77 7.22
C ARG A 185 11.52 -13.46 5.75
N LYS A 186 10.34 -12.91 5.48
CA LYS A 186 9.96 -12.48 4.13
C LYS A 186 11.00 -11.49 3.62
N ASP A 187 11.34 -11.63 2.34
CA ASP A 187 12.41 -10.86 1.74
C ASP A 187 12.15 -9.34 1.87
N PRO A 188 13.08 -8.53 2.39
CA PRO A 188 12.87 -7.10 2.54
C PRO A 188 12.59 -6.36 1.24
N ASP A 189 13.10 -6.83 0.11
CA ASP A 189 12.81 -6.26 -1.21
C ASP A 189 11.36 -6.50 -1.63
N GLU A 190 10.81 -7.65 -1.25
CA GLU A 190 9.38 -7.95 -1.43
C GLU A 190 8.50 -7.10 -0.50
N VAL A 191 8.88 -6.94 0.77
CA VAL A 191 8.16 -6.07 1.72
C VAL A 191 8.22 -4.61 1.30
N PHE A 192 9.33 -4.19 0.69
CA PHE A 192 9.47 -2.84 0.13
C PHE A 192 8.43 -2.56 -0.96
N ARG A 193 8.24 -3.50 -1.90
CA ARG A 193 7.20 -3.43 -2.94
C ARG A 193 5.79 -3.51 -2.37
N LEU A 194 5.57 -4.36 -1.36
CA LEU A 194 4.28 -4.45 -0.67
C LEU A 194 3.88 -3.12 -0.06
N PHE A 195 4.81 -2.40 0.56
CA PHE A 195 4.61 -1.02 1.02
C PHE A 195 4.55 0.03 -0.09
N ARG A 196 4.65 -0.37 -1.36
CA ARG A 196 4.61 0.48 -2.56
C ARG A 196 5.63 1.62 -2.49
N LEU A 197 6.77 1.35 -1.86
CA LEU A 197 7.84 2.34 -1.70
C LEU A 197 8.59 2.60 -3.02
N ASP A 198 8.53 1.66 -3.97
CA ASP A 198 9.03 1.79 -5.33
C ASP A 198 8.18 2.73 -6.19
N GLU A 199 6.87 2.79 -5.93
CA GLU A 199 5.96 3.72 -6.59
C GLU A 199 6.12 5.17 -6.11
N ALA A 200 6.70 5.37 -4.92
CA ALA A 200 6.87 6.69 -4.33
C ALA A 200 7.92 7.57 -5.05
N ARG A 201 8.78 6.98 -5.91
CA ARG A 201 9.83 7.66 -6.68
C ARG A 201 10.59 8.69 -5.84
N ASP A 202 10.56 9.96 -6.21
CA ASP A 202 11.28 11.06 -5.54
C ASP A 202 10.71 11.37 -4.13
N ASN A 203 9.47 10.96 -3.85
CA ASN A 203 8.79 11.19 -2.57
C ASN A 203 9.00 10.06 -1.55
N ILE A 204 9.78 9.03 -1.88
CA ILE A 204 10.03 7.90 -0.98
C ILE A 204 10.53 8.34 0.39
N LEU A 205 11.35 9.40 0.43
CA LEU A 205 11.94 9.93 1.67
C LEU A 205 10.90 10.51 2.62
N ASN A 206 9.79 11.01 2.07
CA ASN A 206 8.66 11.57 2.83
C ASN A 206 7.61 10.49 3.15
N ASN A 207 7.75 9.27 2.63
CA ASN A 207 6.82 8.19 2.92
C ASN A 207 7.08 7.64 4.33
N PRO A 208 6.09 7.70 5.26
CA PRO A 208 6.26 7.20 6.62
C PRO A 208 6.57 5.70 6.67
N LEU A 209 6.13 4.92 5.67
CA LEU A 209 6.38 3.48 5.57
C LEU A 209 7.86 3.15 5.33
N LEU A 210 8.68 4.11 4.87
CA LEU A 210 10.12 3.91 4.75
C LEU A 210 10.75 3.62 6.12
N SER A 211 10.33 4.31 7.17
CA SER A 211 10.83 4.07 8.53
C SER A 211 10.37 2.71 9.05
N THR A 212 9.13 2.30 8.75
CA THR A 212 8.61 0.97 9.07
C THR A 212 9.44 -0.13 8.38
N TRP A 213 9.78 0.07 7.11
CA TRP A 213 10.61 -0.86 6.35
C TRP A 213 12.05 -0.98 6.87
N VAL A 214 12.68 0.13 7.27
CA VAL A 214 14.00 0.08 7.92
C VAL A 214 13.93 -0.66 9.27
N SER A 215 12.89 -0.41 10.06
CA SER A 215 12.66 -1.17 11.30
C SER A 215 12.42 -2.66 11.04
N TYR A 216 11.77 -3.01 9.92
CA TYR A 216 11.56 -4.39 9.52
C TYR A 216 12.88 -5.11 9.21
N MET A 217 13.79 -4.45 8.47
CA MET A 217 15.14 -4.99 8.23
C MET A 217 15.91 -5.19 9.54
N ASN A 218 15.82 -4.25 10.48
CA ASN A 218 16.43 -4.39 11.81
C ASN A 218 15.98 -5.69 12.51
N THR A 219 14.69 -6.02 12.45
CA THR A 219 14.15 -7.25 13.05
C THR A 219 14.81 -8.49 12.45
N ILE A 220 14.93 -8.56 11.12
CA ILE A 220 15.58 -9.68 10.42
C ILE A 220 17.06 -9.80 10.80
N ILE A 221 17.77 -8.68 10.89
CA ILE A 221 19.20 -8.65 11.23
C ILE A 221 19.41 -9.05 12.69
N THR A 222 18.53 -8.60 13.59
CA THR A 222 18.59 -8.97 15.01
C THR A 222 18.40 -10.47 15.19
N ASP A 223 17.48 -11.08 14.43
CA ASP A 223 17.24 -12.52 14.45
C ASP A 223 18.33 -13.33 13.75
N ASN A 224 19.01 -12.75 12.76
CA ASN A 224 20.11 -13.38 12.03
C ASN A 224 21.15 -12.36 11.54
N PRO A 225 22.18 -12.05 12.37
CA PRO A 225 23.17 -11.04 12.04
C PRO A 225 23.95 -11.29 10.74
N SER A 226 24.04 -12.55 10.28
CA SER A 226 24.71 -12.90 9.02
C SER A 226 24.06 -12.28 7.78
N LYS A 227 22.81 -11.81 7.87
CA LYS A 227 22.07 -11.17 6.77
C LYS A 227 22.46 -9.71 6.54
N LEU A 228 23.17 -9.08 7.47
CA LEU A 228 23.52 -7.66 7.40
C LEU A 228 24.24 -7.31 6.08
N SER A 229 25.27 -8.06 5.71
CA SER A 229 26.05 -7.79 4.48
C SER A 229 25.19 -7.87 3.23
N THR A 230 24.35 -8.91 3.10
CA THR A 230 23.44 -9.07 1.96
C THR A 230 22.44 -7.93 1.86
N LEU A 231 21.88 -7.48 3.00
CA LEU A 231 20.91 -6.38 3.02
C LEU A 231 21.57 -5.04 2.65
N ILE A 232 22.78 -4.79 3.15
CA ILE A 232 23.56 -3.61 2.78
C ILE A 232 23.86 -3.62 1.27
N SER A 233 24.34 -4.74 0.70
CA SER A 233 24.59 -4.81 -0.75
C SER A 233 23.32 -4.62 -1.58
N THR A 234 22.17 -5.10 -1.09
CA THR A 234 20.86 -4.88 -1.74
C THR A 234 20.48 -3.40 -1.72
N LEU A 235 20.70 -2.72 -0.58
CA LEU A 235 20.47 -1.27 -0.46
C LEU A 235 21.32 -0.48 -1.46
N GLU A 236 22.62 -0.78 -1.55
CA GLU A 236 23.53 -0.12 -2.49
C GLU A 236 23.19 -0.39 -3.95
N THR A 237 22.58 -1.54 -4.27
CA THR A 237 22.15 -1.85 -5.63
C THR A 237 20.86 -1.11 -6.01
N ARG A 238 19.97 -0.92 -5.03
CA ARG A 238 18.63 -0.34 -5.24
C ARG A 238 18.61 1.18 -5.12
N PHE A 239 19.47 1.73 -4.27
CA PHE A 239 19.52 3.16 -3.97
C PHE A 239 20.92 3.69 -4.17
N ASN A 240 21.00 4.84 -4.83
CA ASN A 240 22.22 5.61 -4.96
C ASN A 240 22.07 6.96 -4.24
N ASP A 241 23.19 7.59 -3.96
CA ASP A 241 23.28 8.98 -3.52
C ASP A 241 22.36 9.32 -2.34
N ARG A 242 21.50 10.33 -2.52
CA ARG A 242 20.64 10.88 -1.48
C ARG A 242 19.66 9.86 -0.88
N PRO A 243 18.86 9.10 -1.66
CA PRO A 243 18.02 8.04 -1.10
C PRO A 243 18.75 7.05 -0.20
N LEU A 244 19.94 6.60 -0.62
CA LEU A 244 20.75 5.67 0.15
C LEU A 244 21.20 6.30 1.48
N LEU A 245 21.78 7.51 1.43
CA LEU A 245 22.26 8.21 2.62
C LEU A 245 21.16 8.44 3.66
N GLN A 246 19.93 8.74 3.22
CA GLN A 246 18.78 8.93 4.11
C GLN A 246 18.27 7.62 4.73
N ILE A 247 18.32 6.50 3.98
CA ILE A 247 18.02 5.18 4.54
C ILE A 247 19.06 4.81 5.59
N LEU A 248 20.35 5.04 5.32
CA LEU A 248 21.44 4.82 6.29
C LEU A 248 21.26 5.68 7.54
N GLU A 249 20.82 6.93 7.39
CA GLU A 249 20.53 7.81 8.53
C GLU A 249 19.41 7.26 9.42
N LYS A 250 18.36 6.69 8.83
CA LYS A 250 17.31 5.98 9.59
C LYS A 250 17.86 4.70 10.23
N ALA A 251 18.73 3.96 9.53
CA ALA A 251 19.32 2.71 10.00
C ALA A 251 20.25 2.91 11.21
N LYS A 252 20.95 4.05 11.32
CA LYS A 252 21.79 4.42 12.45
C LYS A 252 21.09 4.41 13.80
N LYS A 253 19.76 4.57 13.82
CA LYS A 253 18.94 4.53 15.04
C LYS A 253 18.83 3.12 15.64
N PHE A 254 19.30 2.10 14.93
CA PHE A 254 19.20 0.70 15.33
C PHE A 254 20.59 0.12 15.60
N PRO A 255 20.89 -0.34 16.83
CA PRO A 255 22.21 -0.86 17.19
C PRO A 255 22.71 -2.01 16.30
N SER A 256 21.80 -2.84 15.76
CA SER A 256 22.17 -3.96 14.88
C SER A 256 22.71 -3.52 13.51
N MET A 257 22.43 -2.28 13.09
CA MET A 257 22.80 -1.72 11.79
C MET A 257 23.75 -0.52 11.92
N GLU A 258 23.87 0.08 13.10
CA GLU A 258 24.55 1.36 13.32
C GLU A 258 25.97 1.38 12.75
N SER A 259 26.82 0.41 13.13
CA SER A 259 28.22 0.39 12.68
C SER A 259 28.35 0.30 11.16
N ALA A 260 27.56 -0.56 10.51
CA ALA A 260 27.57 -0.69 9.05
C ALA A 260 27.00 0.55 8.36
N ALA A 261 25.94 1.13 8.91
CA ALA A 261 25.31 2.33 8.37
C ALA A 261 26.23 3.55 8.46
N VAL A 262 26.90 3.76 9.60
CA VAL A 262 27.91 4.81 9.78
C VAL A 262 29.06 4.61 8.81
N LYS A 263 29.66 3.42 8.77
CA LYS A 263 30.79 3.12 7.88
C LYS A 263 30.44 3.44 6.42
N LEU A 264 29.31 2.93 5.94
CA LEU A 264 28.89 3.12 4.55
C LEU A 264 28.54 4.59 4.27
N GLN A 265 27.89 5.29 5.21
CA GLN A 265 27.60 6.72 5.08
C GLN A 265 28.90 7.53 4.94
N THR A 266 29.91 7.26 5.77
CA THR A 266 31.23 7.91 5.69
C THR A 266 31.93 7.63 4.37
N GLU A 267 31.94 6.38 3.89
CA GLU A 267 32.56 6.02 2.60
C GLU A 267 31.89 6.75 1.41
N LYS A 268 30.56 6.83 1.40
CA LYS A 268 29.82 7.58 0.37
C LYS A 268 30.09 9.08 0.45
N MET A 269 30.13 9.65 1.66
CA MET A 269 30.47 11.06 1.86
C MET A 269 31.88 11.40 1.36
N GLN A 270 32.88 10.58 1.69
CA GLN A 270 34.25 10.76 1.20
C GLN A 270 34.33 10.69 -0.33
N THR A 271 33.58 9.76 -0.93
CA THR A 271 33.49 9.64 -2.40
C THR A 271 32.89 10.90 -3.01
N ILE A 272 31.83 11.45 -2.41
CA ILE A 272 31.20 12.71 -2.83
C ILE A 272 32.20 13.89 -2.70
N PHE A 273 32.93 14.00 -1.60
CA PHE A 273 33.91 15.07 -1.38
C PHE A 273 35.13 14.98 -2.33
N ALA A 274 35.56 13.76 -2.68
CA ALA A 274 36.63 13.54 -3.65
C ALA A 274 36.16 13.77 -5.10
N SER A 275 34.86 13.74 -5.36
CA SER A 275 34.30 13.94 -6.70
C SER A 275 34.33 15.42 -7.11
N LYS A 276 34.53 15.69 -8.40
CA LYS A 276 34.58 17.06 -8.95
C LYS A 276 33.19 17.69 -9.13
N ILE A 277 32.22 17.36 -8.28
CA ILE A 277 30.86 17.93 -8.34
C ILE A 277 30.84 19.32 -7.69
N SER A 278 29.81 20.11 -8.01
CA SER A 278 29.67 21.44 -7.41
C SER A 278 29.32 21.35 -5.92
N PRO A 279 29.72 22.34 -5.10
CA PRO A 279 29.31 22.42 -3.69
C PRO A 279 27.78 22.35 -3.49
N LYS A 280 27.02 22.96 -4.40
CA LYS A 280 25.55 22.93 -4.39
C LYS A 280 25.03 21.51 -4.60
N GLU A 281 25.63 20.78 -5.54
CA GLU A 281 25.26 19.39 -5.82
C GLU A 281 25.59 18.48 -4.63
N ALA A 282 26.80 18.59 -4.07
CA ALA A 282 27.19 17.87 -2.86
C ALA A 282 26.21 18.13 -1.71
N PHE A 283 25.82 19.39 -1.49
CA PHE A 283 24.86 19.76 -0.45
C PHE A 283 23.49 19.10 -0.64
N HIS A 284 23.03 19.00 -1.90
CA HIS A 284 21.77 18.33 -2.24
C HIS A 284 21.87 16.80 -2.09
N LEU A 285 22.96 16.17 -2.57
CA LEU A 285 23.17 14.72 -2.46
C LEU A 285 23.27 14.27 -1.00
N LEU A 286 23.90 15.06 -0.15
CA LEU A 286 23.99 14.82 1.29
C LEU A 286 22.67 15.07 2.03
N GLY A 287 21.64 15.56 1.32
CA GLY A 287 20.32 15.87 1.89
C GLY A 287 20.33 17.01 2.90
N LEU A 288 21.37 17.84 2.90
CA LEU A 288 21.54 18.96 3.83
C LEU A 288 20.47 20.05 3.61
N ASP A 289 19.95 20.15 2.38
CA ASP A 289 18.84 21.02 1.99
C ASP A 289 17.49 20.68 2.65
N THR A 290 17.32 19.45 3.15
CA THR A 290 16.10 19.03 3.86
C THR A 290 16.16 19.11 5.38
N ILE A 291 17.34 19.42 5.95
CA ILE A 291 17.53 19.44 7.41
C ILE A 291 16.92 20.71 8.05
N GLY A 292 16.65 21.74 7.23
CA GLY A 292 16.13 23.02 7.71
C GLY A 292 17.10 23.72 8.65
N ASP A 293 16.59 24.38 9.68
CA ASP A 293 17.40 25.20 10.60
C ASP A 293 18.46 24.40 11.38
N SER A 294 18.29 23.08 11.47
CA SER A 294 19.26 22.19 12.14
C SER A 294 20.50 21.90 11.29
N VAL A 295 20.56 22.36 10.04
CA VAL A 295 21.63 22.03 9.09
C VAL A 295 23.01 22.46 9.61
N LEU A 296 23.08 23.61 10.28
CA LEU A 296 24.31 24.17 10.86
C LEU A 296 24.88 23.32 12.00
N SER A 297 24.03 22.50 12.62
CA SER A 297 24.41 21.59 13.69
C SER A 297 24.73 20.18 13.18
N SER A 298 24.49 19.88 11.90
CA SER A 298 24.70 18.54 11.35
C SER A 298 26.18 18.18 11.31
N THR A 299 26.51 16.96 11.74
CA THR A 299 27.88 16.42 11.67
C THR A 299 28.38 16.37 10.23
N VAL A 300 27.49 16.05 9.29
CA VAL A 300 27.78 16.00 7.86
C VAL A 300 28.25 17.37 7.31
N LEU A 301 27.61 18.47 7.70
CA LEU A 301 28.05 19.81 7.28
C LEU A 301 29.38 20.21 7.94
N LYS A 302 29.67 19.75 9.16
CA LYS A 302 30.95 20.00 9.82
C LYS A 302 32.09 19.31 9.08
N GLU A 303 31.92 18.01 8.80
CA GLU A 303 32.88 17.21 8.02
C GLU A 303 33.09 17.73 6.60
N TRP A 304 32.11 18.44 6.01
CA TRP A 304 32.26 19.03 4.68
C TRP A 304 33.13 20.30 4.65
N LYS A 305 33.25 21.00 5.78
CA LYS A 305 34.00 22.27 5.87
C LYS A 305 35.48 22.09 6.20
N ASP A 306 35.82 20.95 6.81
CA ASP A 306 37.18 20.60 7.23
C ASP A 306 37.96 19.93 6.08
#